data_AF-A0A6A4RBG1-F1
#
_entry.id   AF-A0A6A4RBG1-F1
#
_cell.length_a   1.000
_cell.length_b   1.000
_cell.length_c   1.000
_cell.angle_alpha   90.00
_cell.angle_beta   90.00
_cell.angle_gamma   90.00
#
_symmetry.space_group_name_H-M   'P 1'
#
loop_
_entity.id
_entity.type
_entity.pdbx_description
1 polymer ?
#
loop_
_entity_poly.entity_id
_entity_poly.type
_entity_poly.pdbx_seq_one_letter_code
_entity_poly.pdbx_strand_id
1 'polypeptide(L)'
;MTIQFTKLIRRFEEGKALFENDLLLDAYSNMMHALHHLARLSVIRFGYYPEMNVWEQVRHIDPQTFRLYQELLNSEETLKKRIELLIIATDFAIHSVTEVGTQHFLSIVASGISTLSEFMKNEEVKDYRIDIELLVRRLVENGFLIYKKKATNMQG
;
A
#
# COMPACT_ATOMS: atom_id res chain seq x y z
N MET A 1 -5.70 10.35 -1.59
CA MET A 1 -5.22 9.02 -2.06
C MET A 1 -4.20 8.40 -1.13
N THR A 2 -3.18 9.14 -0.68
CA THR A 2 -2.08 8.63 0.17
C THR A 2 -2.53 7.87 1.41
N ILE A 3 -3.56 8.32 2.12
CA ILE A 3 -4.11 7.57 3.27
C ILE A 3 -4.58 6.15 2.89
N GLN A 4 -5.19 5.99 1.71
CA GLN A 4 -5.62 4.65 1.25
C GLN A 4 -4.42 3.84 0.75
N PHE A 5 -3.45 4.49 0.10
CA PHE A 5 -2.23 3.83 -0.33
C PHE A 5 -1.40 3.31 0.85
N THR A 6 -1.26 4.06 1.95
CA THR A 6 -0.53 3.58 3.14
C THR A 6 -1.22 2.39 3.80
N LYS A 7 -2.55 2.38 3.86
CA LYS A 7 -3.33 1.23 4.35
C LYS A 7 -3.16 0.00 3.45
N LEU A 8 -3.13 0.19 2.14
CA LEU A 8 -2.86 -0.86 1.15
C LEU A 8 -1.48 -1.49 1.40
N ILE A 9 -0.41 -0.69 1.42
CA ILE A 9 0.94 -1.23 1.59
C ILE A 9 1.13 -1.88 2.97
N ARG A 10 0.53 -1.33 4.03
CA ARG A 10 0.56 -1.95 5.36
C ARG A 10 0.00 -3.37 5.33
N ARG A 11 -1.21 -3.53 4.81
CA ARG A 11 -1.87 -4.85 4.75
C ARG A 11 -1.15 -5.82 3.83
N PHE A 12 -0.60 -5.31 2.73
CA PHE A 12 0.19 -6.10 1.81
C PHE A 12 1.47 -6.65 2.48
N GLU A 13 2.26 -5.79 3.12
CA GLU A 13 3.51 -6.19 3.78
C GLU A 13 3.26 -7.08 5.02
N GLU A 14 2.22 -6.79 5.82
CA GLU A 14 1.77 -7.67 6.90
C GLU A 14 1.36 -9.05 6.36
N GLY A 15 0.57 -9.09 5.28
CA GLY A 15 0.13 -10.34 4.65
C GLY A 15 1.28 -11.17 4.08
N LYS A 16 2.25 -10.51 3.44
CA LYS A 16 3.46 -11.16 2.92
C LYS A 16 4.32 -11.74 4.05
N ALA A 17 4.55 -10.98 5.11
CA ALA A 17 5.31 -11.47 6.27
C ALA A 17 4.63 -12.68 6.93
N LEU A 18 3.30 -12.66 7.08
CA LEU A 18 2.54 -13.80 7.62
C LEU A 18 2.63 -15.03 6.72
N PHE A 19 2.58 -14.83 5.39
CA PHE A 19 2.74 -15.90 4.42
C PHE A 19 4.12 -16.56 4.50
N GLU A 20 5.18 -15.76 4.63
CA GLU A 20 6.57 -16.22 4.81
C GLU A 20 6.76 -17.04 6.10
N ASN A 21 5.88 -16.84 7.10
CA ASN A 21 5.86 -17.60 8.35
C ASN A 21 4.84 -18.76 8.35
N ASP A 22 4.33 -19.16 7.17
CA ASP A 22 3.31 -20.22 6.98
C ASP A 22 1.98 -19.99 7.75
N LEU A 23 1.69 -18.75 8.17
CA LEU A 23 0.43 -18.35 8.82
C LEU A 23 -0.65 -18.03 7.76
N LEU A 24 -1.07 -19.06 7.02
CA LEU A 24 -1.84 -18.90 5.79
C LEU A 24 -3.21 -18.21 5.97
N LEU A 25 -3.92 -18.45 7.07
CA LEU A 25 -5.24 -17.84 7.31
C LEU A 25 -5.12 -16.34 7.60
N ASP A 26 -4.12 -15.95 8.38
CA ASP A 26 -3.84 -14.55 8.70
C ASP A 26 -3.29 -13.80 7.48
N ALA A 27 -2.44 -14.46 6.70
CA ALA A 27 -1.97 -13.94 5.41
C ALA A 27 -3.14 -13.69 4.45
N TYR A 28 -4.06 -14.65 4.31
CA TYR A 28 -5.26 -14.50 3.49
C TYR A 28 -6.10 -13.29 3.92
N SER A 29 -6.35 -13.14 5.22
CA SER A 29 -7.13 -12.01 5.76
C SER A 29 -6.48 -10.67 5.43
N ASN A 30 -5.16 -10.56 5.60
CA ASN A 30 -4.43 -9.34 5.26
C ASN A 30 -4.42 -9.05 3.76
N MET A 31 -4.26 -10.08 2.92
CA MET A 31 -4.32 -9.91 1.47
C MET A 31 -5.72 -9.48 0.98
N MET A 32 -6.78 -10.01 1.59
CA MET A 32 -8.16 -9.53 1.35
C MET A 32 -8.32 -8.05 1.70
N HIS A 33 -7.76 -7.61 2.83
CA HIS A 33 -7.78 -6.20 3.21
C HIS A 33 -6.94 -5.32 2.28
N ALA A 34 -5.77 -5.81 1.84
CA ALA A 34 -4.94 -5.12 0.85
C ALA A 34 -5.73 -4.91 -0.45
N LEU A 35 -6.34 -5.96 -0.99
CA LEU A 35 -7.21 -5.86 -2.18
C LEU A 35 -8.37 -4.89 -1.98
N HIS A 36 -9.00 -4.87 -0.81
CA HIS A 36 -10.06 -3.92 -0.50
C HIS A 36 -9.54 -2.46 -0.53
N HIS A 37 -8.36 -2.19 0.01
CA HIS A 37 -7.75 -0.85 -0.08
C HIS A 37 -7.34 -0.49 -1.51
N LEU A 38 -6.83 -1.45 -2.29
CA LEU A 38 -6.54 -1.26 -3.72
C LEU A 38 -7.82 -0.91 -4.51
N ALA A 39 -8.92 -1.61 -4.25
CA ALA A 39 -10.22 -1.33 -4.83
C ALA A 39 -10.68 0.11 -4.52
N ARG A 40 -10.66 0.51 -3.24
CA ARG A 40 -11.01 1.88 -2.83
C ARG A 40 -10.10 2.93 -3.46
N LEU A 41 -8.80 2.65 -3.54
CA LEU A 41 -7.82 3.54 -4.18
C LEU A 41 -8.13 3.70 -5.67
N SER A 42 -8.50 2.63 -6.36
CA SER A 42 -8.88 2.67 -7.77
C SER A 42 -10.12 3.54 -7.98
N VAL A 43 -11.18 3.35 -7.19
CA VAL A 43 -12.38 4.21 -7.26
C VAL A 43 -12.05 5.70 -7.07
N ILE A 44 -11.21 6.04 -6.07
CA ILE A 44 -10.76 7.42 -5.84
C ILE A 44 -9.96 7.96 -7.02
N ARG A 45 -9.05 7.15 -7.59
CA ARG A 45 -8.19 7.55 -8.71
C ARG A 45 -9.02 7.96 -9.94
N PHE A 46 -10.17 7.34 -10.15
CA PHE A 46 -11.10 7.68 -11.23
C PHE A 46 -12.08 8.81 -10.87
N GLY A 47 -11.90 9.49 -9.73
CA GLY A 47 -12.70 10.65 -9.33
C GLY A 47 -14.00 10.32 -8.61
N TYR A 48 -14.20 9.06 -8.20
CA TYR A 48 -15.41 8.62 -7.52
C TYR A 48 -15.19 8.42 -6.02
N TYR A 49 -16.28 8.46 -5.25
CA TYR A 49 -16.25 8.13 -3.83
C TYR A 49 -16.42 6.62 -3.60
N PRO A 50 -15.54 5.96 -2.81
CA PRO A 50 -15.69 4.54 -2.50
C PRO A 50 -16.87 4.28 -1.57
N GLU A 51 -17.87 3.58 -2.08
CA GLU A 51 -19.08 3.19 -1.36
C GLU A 51 -18.93 1.86 -0.61
N MET A 52 -19.98 1.45 0.11
CA MET A 52 -19.99 0.15 0.81
C MET A 52 -19.90 -1.03 -0.16
N ASN A 53 -20.45 -0.90 -1.36
CA ASN A 53 -20.41 -1.89 -2.43
C ASN A 53 -19.19 -1.70 -3.37
N VAL A 54 -18.02 -1.35 -2.83
CA VAL A 54 -16.82 -0.99 -3.62
C VAL A 54 -16.47 -2.00 -4.73
N TRP A 55 -16.74 -3.29 -4.52
CA TRP A 55 -16.50 -4.33 -5.54
C TRP A 55 -17.40 -4.22 -6.77
N GLU A 56 -18.64 -3.74 -6.61
CA GLU A 56 -19.53 -3.41 -7.73
C GLU A 56 -18.98 -2.22 -8.52
N GLN A 57 -18.48 -1.19 -7.81
CA GLN A 57 -17.86 -0.03 -8.45
C GLN A 57 -16.61 -0.45 -9.24
N VAL A 58 -15.70 -1.18 -8.60
CA VAL A 58 -14.43 -1.61 -9.19
C VAL A 58 -14.61 -2.58 -10.34
N ARG A 59 -15.65 -3.44 -10.32
CA ARG A 59 -15.94 -4.32 -11.46
C ARG A 59 -16.06 -3.56 -12.78
N HIS A 60 -16.62 -2.36 -12.74
CA HIS A 60 -16.81 -1.51 -13.93
C HIS A 60 -15.65 -0.54 -14.15
N ILE A 61 -15.08 0.01 -13.06
CA ILE A 61 -14.04 1.06 -13.11
C ILE A 61 -12.64 0.47 -13.36
N ASP A 62 -12.31 -0.63 -12.68
CA ASP A 62 -11.02 -1.30 -12.75
C ASP A 62 -11.19 -2.83 -12.68
N PRO A 63 -11.55 -3.44 -13.82
CA PRO A 63 -11.76 -4.89 -13.90
C PRO A 63 -10.53 -5.72 -13.57
N GLN A 64 -9.32 -5.16 -13.68
CA GLN A 64 -8.09 -5.87 -13.32
C GLN A 64 -8.03 -6.10 -11.81
N THR A 65 -8.27 -5.05 -11.02
CA THR A 65 -8.35 -5.16 -9.55
C THR A 65 -9.48 -6.12 -9.13
N PHE A 66 -10.63 -6.09 -9.81
CA PHE A 66 -11.73 -7.03 -9.53
C PHE A 66 -11.34 -8.49 -9.80
N ARG A 67 -10.56 -8.76 -10.86
CA ARG A 67 -10.09 -10.12 -11.16
C ARG A 67 -9.18 -10.69 -10.07
N LEU A 68 -8.31 -9.90 -9.47
CA LEU A 68 -7.47 -10.35 -8.35
C LEU A 68 -8.31 -10.89 -7.18
N TYR A 69 -9.41 -10.20 -6.88
CA TYR A 69 -10.36 -10.66 -5.86
C TYR A 69 -11.05 -11.97 -6.26
N GLN A 70 -11.44 -12.11 -7.52
CA GLN A 70 -12.05 -13.35 -8.02
C GLN A 70 -11.08 -14.53 -8.00
N GLU A 71 -9.82 -14.32 -8.39
CA GLU A 71 -8.78 -15.35 -8.38
C GLU A 71 -8.50 -15.87 -6.98
N LEU A 72 -8.49 -14.98 -5.98
CA LEU A 72 -8.30 -15.37 -4.58
C LEU A 72 -9.44 -16.26 -4.06
N LEU A 73 -10.68 -15.98 -4.46
CA LEU A 73 -11.87 -16.70 -3.98
C LEU A 73 -12.16 -18.00 -4.74
N ASN A 74 -12.04 -17.96 -6.06
CA ASN A 74 -12.64 -18.96 -6.94
C ASN A 74 -11.60 -19.89 -7.59
N SER A 75 -10.30 -19.65 -7.40
CA SER A 75 -9.28 -20.54 -7.95
C SER A 75 -9.35 -21.93 -7.31
N GLU A 76 -9.18 -22.96 -8.13
CA GLU A 76 -9.10 -24.39 -7.75
C GLU A 76 -7.75 -24.74 -7.08
N GLU A 77 -6.81 -23.79 -7.06
CA GLU A 77 -5.51 -23.92 -6.41
C GLU A 77 -5.62 -24.05 -4.89
N THR A 78 -4.57 -24.62 -4.28
CA THR A 78 -4.44 -24.62 -2.82
C THR A 78 -4.41 -23.20 -2.25
N LEU A 79 -4.88 -23.00 -1.02
CA LEU A 79 -4.86 -21.69 -0.37
C LEU A 79 -3.48 -21.03 -0.40
N LYS A 80 -2.41 -21.81 -0.12
CA LYS A 80 -1.03 -21.34 -0.18
C LYS A 80 -0.69 -20.79 -1.57
N LYS A 81 -1.02 -21.54 -2.62
CA LYS A 81 -0.75 -21.12 -4.00
C LYS A 81 -1.56 -19.90 -4.42
N ARG A 82 -2.83 -19.81 -4.00
CA ARG A 82 -3.67 -18.61 -4.25
C ARG A 82 -3.08 -17.36 -3.63
N ILE A 83 -2.61 -17.44 -2.38
CA ILE A 83 -1.98 -16.31 -1.69
C ILE A 83 -0.65 -15.95 -2.36
N GLU A 84 0.18 -16.94 -2.72
CA GLU A 84 1.46 -16.72 -3.41
C GLU A 84 1.27 -15.94 -4.72
N LEU A 85 0.36 -16.40 -5.59
CA LEU A 85 0.04 -15.73 -6.85
C LEU A 85 -0.53 -14.33 -6.62
N LEU A 86 -1.37 -14.18 -5.61
CA LEU A 86 -1.96 -12.89 -5.27
C LEU A 86 -0.92 -11.88 -4.77
N ILE A 87 0.07 -12.31 -3.99
CA ILE A 87 1.18 -11.44 -3.55
C ILE A 87 1.87 -10.87 -4.78
N ILE A 88 2.22 -11.71 -5.75
CA ILE A 88 2.91 -11.27 -6.98
C ILE A 88 2.06 -10.24 -7.74
N ALA A 89 0.78 -10.56 -7.97
CA ALA A 89 -0.09 -9.69 -8.76
C ALA A 89 -0.42 -8.37 -8.03
N THR A 90 -0.60 -8.42 -6.70
CA THR A 90 -0.86 -7.24 -5.87
C THR A 90 0.38 -6.35 -5.78
N ASP A 91 1.58 -6.91 -5.71
CA ASP A 91 2.84 -6.15 -5.71
C ASP A 91 3.00 -5.34 -7.00
N PHE A 92 2.71 -5.97 -8.14
CA PHE A 92 2.67 -5.29 -9.44
C PHE A 92 1.62 -4.18 -9.47
N ALA A 93 0.41 -4.45 -8.97
CA ALA A 93 -0.66 -3.46 -8.90
C ALA A 93 -0.26 -2.26 -8.01
N ILE A 94 0.33 -2.51 -6.84
CA ILE A 94 0.86 -1.47 -5.93
C ILE A 94 1.90 -0.61 -6.64
N HIS A 95 2.84 -1.24 -7.37
CA HIS A 95 3.85 -0.51 -8.13
C HIS A 95 3.21 0.43 -9.14
N SER A 96 2.22 -0.04 -9.91
CA SER A 96 1.51 0.75 -10.93
C SER A 96 0.77 1.98 -10.39
N VAL A 97 0.45 2.01 -9.09
CA VAL A 97 -0.27 3.12 -8.44
C VAL A 97 0.57 3.87 -7.42
N THR A 98 1.87 3.55 -7.30
CA THR A 98 2.75 4.15 -6.28
C THR A 98 2.88 5.67 -6.46
N GLU A 99 3.16 6.13 -7.68
CA GLU A 99 3.35 7.57 -7.94
C GLU A 99 2.11 8.39 -7.56
N VAL A 100 0.95 8.04 -8.14
CA VAL A 100 -0.31 8.74 -7.88
C VAL A 100 -0.81 8.51 -6.44
N GLY A 101 -0.57 7.32 -5.89
CA GLY A 101 -0.92 6.98 -4.51
C GLY A 101 -0.15 7.82 -3.49
N THR A 102 1.09 8.19 -3.79
CA THR A 102 1.99 8.89 -2.88
C THR A 102 2.17 10.37 -3.18
N GLN A 103 1.44 10.90 -4.16
CA GLN A 103 1.58 12.29 -4.62
C GLN A 103 1.57 13.34 -3.49
N HIS A 104 0.66 13.21 -2.51
CA HIS A 104 0.61 14.13 -1.37
C HIS A 104 1.85 14.02 -0.46
N PHE A 105 2.36 12.80 -0.25
CA PHE A 105 3.60 12.63 0.51
C PHE A 105 4.80 13.21 -0.24
N LEU A 106 4.88 12.97 -1.55
CA LEU A 106 5.94 13.50 -2.40
C LEU A 106 5.91 15.03 -2.50
N SER A 107 4.73 15.66 -2.47
CA SER A 107 4.64 17.13 -2.42
C SER A 107 5.20 17.71 -1.11
N ILE A 108 5.03 17.01 0.02
CA ILE A 108 5.62 17.41 1.31
C ILE A 108 7.14 17.23 1.30
N VAL A 109 7.65 16.16 0.68
CA VAL A 109 9.09 16.00 0.44
C VAL A 109 9.61 17.18 -0.38
N ALA A 110 8.90 17.54 -1.46
CA ALA A 110 9.26 18.63 -2.35
C ALA A 110 9.19 20.02 -1.67
N SER A 111 8.39 20.17 -0.61
CA SER A 111 8.35 21.40 0.20
C SER A 111 9.55 21.55 1.15
N GLY A 112 10.48 20.60 1.16
CA GLY A 112 11.74 20.68 1.90
C GLY A 112 11.81 19.82 3.16
N ILE A 113 10.77 19.07 3.51
CA ILE A 113 10.82 18.11 4.62
C ILE A 113 11.64 16.90 4.20
N SER A 114 12.66 16.56 4.99
CA SER A 114 13.68 15.58 4.57
C SER A 114 14.06 14.55 5.63
N THR A 115 13.63 14.74 6.88
CA THR A 115 13.88 13.80 7.98
C THR A 115 12.60 13.18 8.51
N LEU A 116 12.68 11.93 8.99
CA LEU A 116 11.54 11.27 9.64
C LEU A 116 10.99 12.09 10.81
N SER A 117 11.86 12.75 11.59
CA SER A 117 11.41 13.59 12.73
C SER A 117 10.57 14.78 12.27
N GLU A 118 10.94 15.43 11.17
CA GLU A 118 10.16 16.52 10.58
C GLU A 118 8.81 16.03 10.08
N PHE A 119 8.78 14.89 9.37
CA PHE A 119 7.52 14.28 8.94
C PHE A 119 6.60 14.01 10.13
N MET A 120 7.11 13.40 11.21
CA MET A 120 6.30 13.08 12.39
C MET A 120 5.71 14.32 13.09
N LYS A 121 6.29 15.50 12.88
CA LYS A 121 5.81 16.78 13.41
C LYS A 121 4.90 17.56 12.46
N ASN A 122 4.85 17.17 11.18
CA ASN A 122 3.97 17.82 10.21
C ASN A 122 2.51 17.38 10.43
N GLU A 123 1.59 18.34 10.44
CA GLU A 123 0.15 18.08 10.58
C GLU A 123 -0.49 17.56 9.28
N GLU A 124 0.08 17.85 8.11
CA GLU A 124 -0.43 17.35 6.83
C GLU A 124 -0.37 15.82 6.72
N VAL A 125 0.55 15.18 7.45
CA VAL A 125 0.70 13.72 7.43
C VAL A 125 -0.07 13.02 8.55
N LYS A 126 -0.81 13.75 9.40
CA LYS A 126 -1.42 13.20 10.63
C LYS A 126 -2.25 11.92 10.38
N ASP A 127 -2.97 11.87 9.26
CA ASP A 127 -3.91 10.79 8.95
C ASP A 127 -3.23 9.49 8.49
N TYR A 128 -1.93 9.53 8.19
CA TYR A 128 -1.13 8.37 7.84
C TYR A 128 0.23 8.34 8.57
N ARG A 129 0.34 9.11 9.66
CA ARG A 129 1.59 9.32 10.42
C ARG A 129 2.20 8.00 10.91
N ILE A 130 1.34 7.08 11.35
CA ILE A 130 1.74 5.76 11.85
C ILE A 130 2.41 4.87 10.79
N ASP A 131 2.19 5.15 9.50
CA ASP A 131 2.68 4.36 8.39
C ASP A 131 3.83 5.05 7.62
N ILE A 132 4.32 6.19 8.10
CA ILE A 132 5.35 6.98 7.38
C ILE A 132 6.63 6.20 7.18
N GLU A 133 7.11 5.48 8.21
CA GLU A 133 8.34 4.71 8.09
C GLU A 133 8.21 3.63 7.01
N LEU A 134 7.07 2.93 7.00
CA LEU A 134 6.76 1.92 5.99
C LEU A 134 6.68 2.54 4.58
N LEU A 135 5.98 3.68 4.46
CA LEU A 135 5.85 4.41 3.21
C LEU A 135 7.22 4.84 2.66
N VAL A 136 8.08 5.42 3.49
CA VAL A 136 9.43 5.84 3.11
C VAL A 136 10.27 4.64 2.67
N ARG A 137 10.26 3.55 3.43
CA ARG A 137 10.98 2.32 3.08
C ARG A 137 10.55 1.81 1.70
N ARG A 138 9.25 1.70 1.47
CA ARG A 138 8.69 1.25 0.19
C ARG A 138 9.05 2.18 -0.98
N LEU A 139 9.04 3.49 -0.75
CA LEU A 139 9.42 4.47 -1.78
C LEU A 139 10.92 4.45 -2.09
N VAL A 140 11.77 4.14 -1.11
CA VAL A 140 13.20 3.93 -1.34
C VAL A 140 13.44 2.66 -2.14
N GLU A 141 12.80 1.56 -1.76
CA GLU A 141 12.91 0.27 -2.46
C GLU A 141 12.47 0.38 -3.93
N ASN A 142 11.43 1.16 -4.20
CA ASN A 142 10.92 1.40 -5.55
C ASN A 142 11.63 2.54 -6.31
N GLY A 143 12.67 3.17 -5.73
CA GLY A 143 13.46 4.22 -6.38
C GLY A 143 12.80 5.61 -6.47
N PHE A 144 11.67 5.82 -5.79
CA PHE A 144 11.00 7.13 -5.71
C PHE A 144 11.69 8.10 -4.73
N LEU A 145 12.43 7.57 -3.75
CA LEU A 145 13.19 8.34 -2.78
C LEU A 145 14.61 7.82 -2.65
N ILE A 146 15.52 8.72 -2.32
CA ILE A 146 16.86 8.39 -1.87
C ILE A 146 17.01 8.81 -0.42
N TYR A 147 17.75 8.04 0.36
CA TYR A 147 18.07 8.41 1.74
C TYR A 147 19.58 8.67 1.88
N LYS A 148 19.93 9.53 2.83
CA LYS A 148 21.31 9.77 3.25
C LYS A 148 21.39 9.58 4.75
N LYS A 149 22.37 8.82 5.23
CA LYS A 149 22.70 8.76 6.65
C LYS A 149 23.48 10.02 7.01
N LYS A 150 22.95 10.84 7.92
CA LYS A 150 23.68 11.97 8.50
C LYS A 150 24.25 11.51 9.84
N ALA A 151 25.57 11.57 9.99
CA ALA A 151 26.19 11.33 11.28
C ALA A 151 25.70 12.41 12.27
N THR A 152 25.14 11.98 13.39
CA THR A 152 24.88 12.88 14.50
C THR A 152 26.23 13.13 15.18
N ASN A 153 26.78 14.32 15.03
CA ASN A 153 27.91 14.72 15.87
C ASN A 153 27.38 14.74 17.31
N MET A 154 27.76 13.76 18.11
CA MET A 154 27.62 13.84 19.57
C MET A 154 28.58 14.94 20.04
N GLN A 155 28.12 16.19 20.02
CA GLN A 155 28.70 17.23 20.86
C GLN A 155 28.11 17.03 22.25
N GLY A 156 28.93 16.49 23.14
CA GLY A 156 28.67 16.48 24.58
C GLY A 156 28.83 17.86 25.20
#